data_AF-A0A2D7LJN9-F1
#
_entry.id   AF-A0A2D7LJN9-F1
#
_cell.length_a   1.000
_cell.length_b   1.000
_cell.length_c   1.000
_cell.angle_alpha   90.00
_cell.angle_beta   90.00
_cell.angle_gamma   90.00
#
_symmetry.space_group_name_H-M   'P 1'
#
loop_
_entity.id
_entity.type
_entity.pdbx_description
1 polymer ?
#
loop_
_entity_poly.entity_id
_entity_poly.type
_entity_poly.pdbx_seq_one_letter_code
_entity_poly.pdbx_strand_id
1 'polypeptide(L)' 'MTQHIDRVQKQKEKLEQERLDNSIKFIEVRFEEGKWTTETTGYNSGRVVIKYNDKRKKEKVEYEI' A
#
# COMPACT_ATOMS: atom_id res chain seq x y z
N MET A 1 -15.61 32.80 -3.02
CA MET A 1 -15.36 31.34 -3.06
C MET A 1 -16.58 30.69 -2.43
N THR A 2 -17.37 29.96 -3.21
CA THR A 2 -18.63 29.36 -2.74
C THR A 2 -18.28 28.08 -1.97
N GLN A 3 -18.94 27.80 -0.83
CA GLN A 3 -18.70 26.61 -0.01
C GLN A 3 -18.72 25.29 -0.82
N HIS A 4 -19.41 25.27 -1.96
CA HIS A 4 -19.42 24.16 -2.90
C HIS A 4 -18.06 23.91 -3.57
N ILE A 5 -17.36 24.95 -4.00
CA ILE A 5 -16.05 24.84 -4.66
C ILE A 5 -15.02 24.26 -3.68
N ASP A 6 -15.01 24.73 -2.43
CA ASP A 6 -14.11 24.24 -1.38
C ASP A 6 -14.35 22.75 -1.06
N ARG A 7 -15.62 22.32 -1.04
CA ARG A 7 -15.98 20.90 -0.85
C ARG A 7 -15.49 20.04 -2.00
N VAL A 8 -15.64 20.51 -3.25
CA VAL A 8 -15.17 19.79 -4.44
C VAL A 8 -13.64 19.69 -4.46
N GLN A 9 -12.94 20.76 -4.10
CA GLN A 9 -11.47 20.79 -4.03
C GLN A 9 -10.94 19.75 -3.03
N LYS A 10 -11.46 19.76 -1.79
CA LYS A 10 -11.09 18.80 -0.75
C LYS A 10 -11.38 17.35 -1.14
N GLN A 11 -12.47 17.12 -1.88
CA GLN A 11 -12.81 15.78 -2.35
C GLN A 11 -11.81 15.30 -3.40
N LYS A 12 -11.37 16.17 -4.31
CA LYS A 12 -10.33 15.84 -5.31
C LYS A 12 -9.00 15.50 -4.65
N GLU A 13 -8.57 16.28 -3.66
CA GLU A 13 -7.35 16.03 -2.90
C GLU A 13 -7.39 14.66 -2.20
N LYS A 14 -8.52 14.31 -1.57
CA LYS A 14 -8.73 12.97 -0.98
C LYS A 14 -8.62 11.85 -2.01
N LEU A 15 -9.30 11.99 -3.15
CA LEU A 15 -9.27 11.00 -4.23
C LEU A 15 -7.85 10.78 -4.76
N GLU A 16 -7.05 11.84 -4.83
CA GLU A 16 -5.67 11.75 -5.29
C GLU A 16 -4.76 11.02 -4.31
N GLN A 17 -4.92 11.26 -3.00
CA GLN A 17 -4.25 10.50 -1.94
C GLN A 17 -4.65 9.02 -1.96
N GLU A 18 -5.96 8.73 -2.03
CA GLU A 18 -6.47 7.36 -2.14
C GLU A 18 -5.94 6.63 -3.38
N ARG A 19 -5.74 7.35 -4.49
CA ARG A 19 -5.17 6.78 -5.71
C ARG A 19 -3.72 6.34 -5.50
N LEU A 20 -2.93 7.12 -4.77
CA LEU A 20 -1.54 6.78 -4.46
C LEU A 20 -1.47 5.58 -3.48
N ASP A 21 -2.34 5.56 -2.48
CA ASP A 21 -2.44 4.45 -1.51
C ASP A 21 -2.84 3.11 -2.14
N ASN A 22 -3.67 3.15 -3.18
CA ASN A 22 -4.13 1.95 -3.89
C ASN A 22 -3.22 1.57 -5.07
N SER A 23 -2.26 2.41 -5.43
CA SER A 23 -1.35 2.16 -6.54
C SER A 23 -0.14 1.34 -6.06
N ILE A 24 0.02 0.15 -6.62
CA ILE A 24 1.14 -0.74 -6.32
C ILE A 24 2.39 -0.25 -7.08
N LYS A 25 3.49 -0.07 -6.35
CA LYS A 25 4.80 0.27 -6.88
C LYS A 25 5.59 -0.97 -7.28
N PHE A 26 5.63 -1.97 -6.40
CA PHE A 26 6.31 -3.23 -6.65
C PHE A 26 5.68 -4.37 -5.87
N ILE A 27 5.86 -5.59 -6.37
CA ILE A 27 5.55 -6.83 -5.67
C ILE A 27 6.80 -7.71 -5.77
N GLU A 28 7.34 -8.09 -4.62
CA GLU A 28 8.49 -8.99 -4.50
C GLU A 28 8.05 -10.27 -3.80
N VAL A 29 8.19 -11.40 -4.47
CA VAL A 29 7.88 -12.71 -3.88
C VAL A 29 9.16 -13.50 -3.74
N ARG A 30 9.46 -13.93 -2.51
CA ARG A 30 10.62 -14.80 -2.23
C ARG A 30 10.18 -16.24 -2.11
N PHE A 31 11.01 -17.11 -2.66
CA PHE A 31 10.86 -18.55 -2.56
C PHE A 31 12.12 -19.13 -1.95
N GLU A 32 11.96 -20.03 -0.98
CA GLU A 32 13.03 -20.87 -0.45
C GLU A 32 12.61 -22.32 -0.62
N GLU A 33 13.53 -23.17 -1.11
CA GLU A 33 13.29 -24.60 -1.33
C GLU A 33 12.04 -24.91 -2.18
N GLY A 34 11.74 -24.05 -3.16
CA GLY A 34 10.58 -24.18 -4.04
C GLY A 34 9.23 -23.83 -3.39
N LYS A 35 9.23 -23.35 -2.14
CA LYS A 35 8.03 -22.87 -1.44
C LYS A 35 8.08 -21.35 -1.32
N TRP A 36 6.94 -20.70 -1.52
CA TRP A 36 6.83 -19.27 -1.27
C TRP A 36 7.04 -18.99 0.22
N THR A 37 7.86 -18.01 0.57
CA THR A 37 8.19 -17.68 1.97
C THR A 37 7.62 -16.34 2.38
N THR A 38 7.84 -15.31 1.57
CA THR A 38 7.37 -13.95 1.82
C THR A 38 6.92 -13.26 0.56
N GLU A 39 5.86 -12.48 0.65
CA GLU A 39 5.39 -11.56 -0.38
C GLU A 39 5.44 -10.14 0.18
N THR A 40 6.23 -9.27 -0.44
CA THR A 40 6.37 -7.86 -0.06
C THR A 40 5.74 -7.00 -1.14
N THR A 41 4.69 -6.27 -0.78
CA THR A 41 3.96 -5.37 -1.68
C THR A 41 4.20 -3.93 -1.25
N GLY A 42 4.90 -3.17 -2.08
CA GLY A 42 5.11 -1.74 -1.90
C GLY A 42 4.07 -0.93 -2.66
N TYR A 43 3.47 0.05 -2.01
CA TYR A 43 2.54 1.01 -2.58
C TYR A 43 3.25 2.34 -2.87
N ASN A 44 2.72 3.12 -3.82
CA ASN A 44 3.27 4.42 -4.19
C ASN A 44 3.17 5.47 -3.07
N SER A 45 2.32 5.24 -2.08
CA SER A 45 2.25 6.08 -0.88
C SER A 45 3.36 5.83 0.15
N GLY A 46 4.28 4.90 -0.11
CA GLY A 46 5.35 4.51 0.83
C GLY A 46 4.92 3.41 1.81
N ARG A 47 3.65 2.99 1.80
CA ARG A 47 3.19 1.82 2.55
C ARG A 47 3.82 0.56 1.96
N VAL A 48 4.39 -0.28 2.81
CA VAL A 48 4.94 -1.60 2.47
C VAL A 48 4.24 -2.66 3.29
N VAL A 49 3.68 -3.68 2.64
CA VAL A 49 2.98 -4.79 3.30
C VAL A 49 3.77 -6.07 3.05
N ILE A 50 4.23 -6.69 4.12
CA ILE A 50 4.97 -7.95 4.09
C ILE A 50 4.05 -9.06 4.61
N LYS A 51 3.74 -10.01 3.73
CA LYS A 51 3.01 -11.24 4.04
C LYS A 51 3.98 -12.39 4.19
N TYR A 52 3.70 -13.26 5.15
CA TYR A 52 4.49 -14.46 5.42
C TYR A 52 3.65 -15.69 5.12
N ASN A 53 4.28 -16.72 4.53
CA ASN A 53 3.64 -18.03 4.37
C ASN A 53 3.47 -18.76 5.73
N ASP A 54 4.37 -18.50 6.68
CA ASP A 54 4.25 -19.03 8.04
C ASP A 54 3.02 -18.43 8.73
N LYS A 55 2.00 -19.27 8.94
CA LYS A 55 0.73 -18.91 9.61
C LYS A 55 0.90 -18.40 11.04
N ARG A 56 2.06 -18.63 11.68
CA ARG A 56 2.38 -18.11 13.02
C ARG A 56 2.81 -16.65 12.98
N LYS A 57 3.29 -16.16 11.83
CA LYS A 57 3.70 -14.77 11.62
C LYS A 57 2.51 -13.97 11.11
N LYS A 58 2.27 -12.81 11.73
CA LYS A 58 1.27 -11.85 11.24
C LYS A 58 1.85 -11.03 10.11
N GLU A 59 0.99 -10.56 9.22
CA GLU A 59 1.35 -9.56 8.21
C GLU A 59 1.95 -8.33 8.90
N LYS A 60 3.03 -7.79 8.32
CA LYS A 60 3.72 -6.61 8.82
C LYS A 60 3.45 -5.47 7.86
N VAL A 61 3.02 -4.33 8.39
CA VAL A 61 2.85 -3.09 7.63
C VAL A 61 3.93 -2.12 8.08
N GLU A 62 4.74 -1.69 7.13
CA GLU A 62 5.79 -0.69 7.31
C GLU A 62 5.51 0.52 6.41
N TYR A 63 6.13 1.64 6.71
CA TYR A 63 6.09 2.85 5.89
C TYR A 63 7.53 3.28 5.65
N GLU A 64 8.01 3.17 4.41
CA GLU A 64 9.29 3.79 4.02
C GLU A 64 9.05 5.29 3.85
N ILE A 65 9.68 6.09 4.73
CA ILE A 65 9.67 7.57 4.70
C ILE A 65 10.74 8.06 3.71
#